data_AF-A0A0P9LFA7-F1
#
_entry.id   AF-A0A0P9LFA7-F1
#
_cell.length_a   1.000
_cell.length_b   1.000
_cell.length_c   1.000
_cell.angle_alpha   90.00
_cell.angle_beta   90.00
_cell.angle_gamma   90.00
#
_symmetry.space_group_name_H-M   'P 1'
#
loop_
_entity.id
_entity.type
_entity.pdbx_description
1 polymer ?
#
loop_
_entity_poly.entity_id
_entity_poly.type
_entity_poly.pdbx_seq_one_letter_code
_entity_poly.pdbx_strand_id
1 'polypeptide(L)' 'MKRMGKPTFVMDISKDGEMFHVNLETTDDILGHGKREKSMQRFEAKAESDSVLSMANGLVTMRLEGNVIYFDYITYTRAK' A
#
# COMPACT_ATOMS: atom_id res chain seq x y z
N MET A 1 2.20 -28.84 -2.80
CA MET A 1 2.43 -27.42 -2.46
C MET A 1 1.65 -27.09 -1.20
N LYS A 2 2.29 -26.64 -0.12
CA LYS A 2 1.56 -26.00 0.99
C LYS A 2 0.90 -24.74 0.42
N ARG A 3 -0.39 -24.54 0.69
CA ARG A 3 -1.12 -23.34 0.26
C ARG A 3 -0.47 -22.15 0.97
N MET A 4 0.24 -21.29 0.23
CA MET A 4 0.62 -19.98 0.74
C MET A 4 -0.65 -19.26 1.17
N GLY A 5 -0.66 -18.71 2.38
CA GLY A 5 -1.79 -17.89 2.84
C GLY A 5 -1.97 -16.71 1.88
N LYS A 6 -3.22 -16.24 1.67
CA LYS A 6 -3.40 -14.96 0.99
C LYS A 6 -2.75 -13.86 1.84
N PRO A 7 -1.91 -12.97 1.28
CA PRO A 7 -1.39 -11.84 2.01
C PRO A 7 -2.52 -10.95 2.50
N THR A 8 -2.31 -10.30 3.64
CA THR A 8 -3.21 -9.26 4.15
C THR A 8 -2.47 -7.94 4.20
N PHE A 9 -3.16 -6.87 3.82
CA PHE A 9 -2.60 -5.53 3.71
C PHE A 9 -3.39 -4.57 4.59
N VAL A 10 -2.69 -3.72 5.34
CA VAL A 10 -3.26 -2.60 6.06
C VAL A 10 -2.54 -1.35 5.60
N MET A 11 -3.30 -0.42 5.00
CA MET A 11 -2.78 0.85 4.51
C MET A 11 -3.34 1.98 5.37
N ASP A 12 -2.43 2.76 5.94
CA ASP A 12 -2.73 3.98 6.68
C ASP A 12 -2.15 5.18 5.93
N ILE A 13 -2.97 6.19 5.71
CA ILE A 13 -2.60 7.41 4.97
C ILE A 13 -2.95 8.59 5.85
N SER A 14 -1.93 9.33 6.27
CA SER A 14 -2.08 10.58 7.03
C SER A 14 -1.42 11.73 6.28
N LYS A 15 -1.80 12.96 6.63
CA LYS A 15 -1.29 14.19 6.01
C LYS A 15 -0.65 15.06 7.09
N ASP A 16 0.55 15.55 6.82
CA ASP A 16 1.27 16.55 7.62
C ASP A 16 1.72 17.69 6.70
N GLY A 17 1.14 18.88 6.89
CA GLY A 17 1.32 20.01 5.99
C GLY A 17 0.94 19.68 4.53
N GLU A 18 1.91 19.73 3.63
CA GLU A 18 1.74 19.38 2.21
C GLU A 18 2.10 17.92 1.90
N MET A 19 2.67 17.20 2.87
CA MET A 19 3.15 15.83 2.69
C MET A 19 2.11 14.81 3.16
N PHE A 20 1.98 13.72 2.43
CA PHE A 20 1.25 12.54 2.84
C PHE A 20 2.23 11.46 3.30
N HIS A 21 1.93 10.84 4.44
CA HIS A 21 2.65 9.69 4.95
C HIS A 21 1.80 8.44 4.70
N VAL A 22 2.31 7.55 3.85
CA VAL A 22 1.65 6.29 3.52
C VAL A 22 2.41 5.15 4.19
N ASN A 23 1.74 4.47 5.11
CA ASN A 23 2.25 3.28 5.79
C ASN A 23 1.51 2.06 5.25
N LEU A 24 2.25 1.13 4.63
CA LEU A 24 1.73 -0.14 4.15
C LEU A 24 2.31 -1.28 4.98
N GLU A 25 1.47 -1.88 5.83
CA GLU A 25 1.77 -3.14 6.50
C GLU A 25 1.30 -4.30 5.63
N THR A 26 2.22 -5.22 5.34
CA THR A 26 1.93 -6.49 4.65
C THR A 26 2.20 -7.63 5.61
N THR A 27 1.25 -8.54 5.75
CA THR A 27 1.43 -9.81 6.46
C THR A 27 1.30 -10.95 5.47
N ASP A 28 2.38 -11.72 5.26
CA ASP A 28 2.41 -12.80 4.28
C ASP A 28 3.31 -13.97 4.70
N ASP A 29 3.07 -15.17 4.18
CA ASP A 29 3.91 -16.37 4.34
C ASP A 29 4.82 -16.52 3.12
N ILE A 30 5.80 -15.61 2.99
CA ILE A 30 6.69 -15.50 1.83
C ILE A 30 7.46 -16.80 1.58
N LEU A 31 7.78 -17.55 2.64
CA LEU A 31 8.56 -18.79 2.57
C LEU A 31 7.69 -20.05 2.43
N GLY A 32 6.36 -19.93 2.46
CA GLY A 32 5.42 -21.06 2.32
C GLY A 32 5.55 -22.11 3.43
N HIS A 33 6.07 -21.71 4.59
CA HIS A 33 6.30 -22.61 5.74
C HIS A 33 5.13 -22.59 6.73
N GLY A 34 4.12 -21.76 6.49
CA GLY A 34 2.99 -21.50 7.39
C GLY A 34 3.26 -20.38 8.38
N LYS A 35 4.44 -19.76 8.34
CA LYS A 35 4.81 -18.67 9.25
C LYS A 35 4.59 -17.35 8.51
N ARG A 36 3.59 -16.59 8.95
CA ARG A 36 3.33 -15.25 8.41
C ARG A 36 4.29 -14.25 9.04
N GLU A 37 4.96 -13.48 8.19
CA GLU A 37 5.86 -12.40 8.59
C GLU A 37 5.23 -11.05 8.23
N LYS A 38 5.52 -10.04 9.07
CA LYS A 38 5.07 -8.68 8.85
C LYS A 38 6.20 -7.86 8.25
N SER A 39 5.90 -7.13 7.19
CA SER A 39 6.76 -6.09 6.63
C SER A 39 6.03 -4.75 6.62
N MET A 40 6.79 -3.67 6.77
CA MET A 40 6.25 -2.30 6.77
C MET A 40 7.03 -1.46 5.77
N GLN A 41 6.31 -0.88 4.81
CA GLN A 41 6.84 0.11 3.88
C GLN A 41 6.28 1.48 4.25
N ARG A 42 7.14 2.49 4.21
CA ARG A 42 6.79 3.88 4.52
C ARG A 42 7.15 4.75 3.33
N PHE A 43 6.19 5.55 2.88
CA PHE A 43 6.39 6.47 1.78
C PHE A 43 5.98 7.87 2.18
N GLU A 44 6.77 8.84 1.72
CA GLU A 44 6.38 10.24 1.69
C GLU A 44 5.88 10.56 0.28
N ALA A 45 4.72 11.21 0.21
CA ALA A 45 4.05 11.49 -1.04
C ALA A 45 3.52 12.92 -1.11
N LYS A 46 3.50 13.49 -2.31
CA LYS A 46 2.85 14.76 -2.60
C LYS A 46 1.59 14.53 -3.41
N ALA A 47 0.57 15.36 -3.22
CA ALA A 47 -0.60 15.34 -4.08
C ALA A 47 -0.26 15.97 -5.45
N GLU A 48 -0.46 15.22 -6.52
CA GLU A 48 -0.42 15.73 -7.90
C GLU A 48 -1.82 16.15 -8.37
N SER A 49 -2.85 15.55 -7.78
CA SER A 49 -4.26 15.92 -7.94
C SER A 49 -5.07 15.40 -6.76
N ASP A 50 -6.37 15.72 -6.71
CA ASP A 50 -7.28 15.28 -5.64
C ASP A 50 -7.32 13.76 -5.40
N SER A 51 -6.96 12.97 -6.41
CA SER A 51 -7.01 11.51 -6.36
C SER A 51 -5.66 10.81 -6.61
N VAL A 52 -4.57 11.58 -6.74
CA VAL A 52 -3.25 11.03 -7.08
C VAL A 52 -2.19 11.53 -6.12
N LEU A 53 -1.51 10.58 -5.47
CA LEU A 53 -0.28 10.81 -4.71
C LEU A 53 0.93 10.36 -5.53
N SER A 54 1.98 11.16 -5.50
CA SER A 54 3.27 10.90 -6.13
C SER A 54 4.34 10.73 -5.06
N MET A 55 5.08 9.64 -5.15
CA MET A 55 6.13 9.22 -4.23
C MET A 55 7.46 9.15 -4.96
N ALA A 56 8.56 9.22 -4.20
CA ALA A 56 9.92 9.10 -4.75
C ALA A 56 10.16 10.03 -5.97
N ASN A 57 9.72 11.29 -5.86
CA ASN A 57 9.80 12.31 -6.91
C ASN A 57 9.14 11.88 -8.25
N GLY A 58 7.99 11.21 -8.20
CA GLY A 58 7.21 10.86 -9.39
C GLY A 58 7.52 9.49 -10.00
N LEU A 59 8.43 8.71 -9.41
CA LEU A 59 8.71 7.35 -9.87
C LEU A 59 7.61 6.36 -9.54
N VAL A 60 6.85 6.62 -8.47
CA VAL A 60 5.74 5.78 -8.04
C VAL A 60 4.52 6.66 -7.82
N THR A 61 3.38 6.23 -8.34
CA THR A 61 2.11 6.92 -8.13
C THR A 61 1.10 5.99 -7.44
N MET A 62 0.29 6.58 -6.59
CA MET A 62 -0.87 5.95 -5.98
C MET A 62 -2.10 6.71 -6.44
N ARG A 63 -3.06 6.00 -7.02
CA ARG A 63 -4.29 6.59 -7.57
C ARG A 63 -5.53 5.98 -6.93
N LEU A 64 -6.44 6.84 -6.50
CA LEU A 64 -7.74 6.46 -5.96
C LEU A 64 -8.82 6.57 -7.04
N GLU A 65 -9.55 5.50 -7.29
CA GLU A 65 -10.76 5.49 -8.12
C GLU A 65 -11.92 4.84 -7.36
N GLY A 66 -12.86 5.67 -6.89
CA GLY A 66 -13.94 5.21 -6.02
C GLY A 66 -13.40 4.61 -4.71
N ASN A 67 -13.53 3.28 -4.55
CA ASN A 67 -13.04 2.54 -3.38
C ASN A 67 -11.79 1.69 -3.69
N VAL A 68 -11.20 1.88 -4.87
CA VAL A 68 -10.05 1.13 -5.36
C VAL A 68 -8.81 2.01 -5.32
N ILE A 69 -7.74 1.50 -4.73
CA ILE A 69 -6.43 2.12 -4.74
C ILE A 69 -5.54 1.32 -5.70
N TYR A 70 -5.05 1.99 -6.74
CA TYR A 70 -4.00 1.49 -7.61
C TYR A 70 -2.67 1.98 -7.06
N PHE A 71 -1.81 1.06 -6.65
CA PHE A 71 -0.51 1.42 -6.11
C PHE A 71 0.54 0.38 -6.51
N ASP A 72 1.55 0.83 -7.24
CA ASP A 72 2.51 -0.04 -7.92
C ASP A 72 1.77 -1.06 -8.82
N TYR A 73 2.16 -2.33 -8.81
CA TYR A 73 1.48 -3.41 -9.54
C TYR A 73 0.30 -4.05 -8.77
N ILE A 74 -0.04 -3.53 -7.59
CA ILE A 74 -1.07 -4.10 -6.72
C ILE A 74 -2.31 -3.22 -6.70
N THR A 75 -3.48 -3.85 -6.82
CA THR A 75 -4.78 -3.18 -6.66
C THR A 75 -5.35 -3.53 -5.30
N TYR A 76 -5.64 -2.51 -4.50
CA TYR A 76 -6.25 -2.64 -3.19
C TYR A 76 -7.71 -2.21 -3.28
N THR A 77 -8.60 -2.99 -2.69
CA THR A 77 -9.99 -2.57 -2.49
C THR A 77 -10.22 -2.45 -1.00
N ARG A 78 -10.75 -1.30 -0.57
CA ARG A 78 -11.08 -1.10 0.84
C ARG A 78 -12.06 -2.18 1.29
N ALA A 79 -11.76 -2.86 2.39
CA ALA A 79 -12.73 -3.76 3.02
C ALA A 79 -13.95 -2.93 3.48
N LYS A 80 -15.15 -3.43 3.19
CA LYS A 80 -16.41 -2.82 3.63
C LYS A 80 -16.56 -2.86 5.15
#